data_AF-A0A524HP59-F1
#
_entry.id   AF-A0A524HP59-F1
#
_cell.length_a   1.000
_cell.length_b   1.000
_cell.length_c   1.000
_cell.angle_alpha   90.00
_cell.angle_beta   90.00
_cell.angle_gamma   90.00
#
_symmetry.space_group_name_H-M   'P 1'
#
loop_
_entity.id
_entity.type
_entity.pdbx_description
1 polymer ?
#
loop_
_entity_poly.entity_id
_entity_poly.type
_entity_poly.pdbx_seq_one_letter_code
_entity_poly.pdbx_strand_id
1 'polypeptide(L)'
;MTHLLLLSNSRSPGREYLEHARDDLRRFLGPSPRRLAFVPYAAVTFSWNEYAERVRAAFAPLGHVVESVHEDEPTDVLRHADGIVMGGGNTFRLLEQLERAELLPRIRARVREGLPYIGWSAGANLACPTIRTTNDMPIVEPRSFAALGLVPFQINPHYTNASLPDHGGETR
;
A
#
# COMPACT_ATOMS: atom_id res chain seq x y z
N MET A 1 -17.99 2.88 -8.43
CA MET A 1 -16.83 3.76 -8.70
C MET A 1 -15.78 3.43 -7.65
N THR A 2 -14.52 3.18 -8.03
CA THR A 2 -13.45 2.84 -7.07
C THR A 2 -13.03 4.07 -6.27
N HIS A 3 -12.90 3.93 -4.95
CA HIS A 3 -12.50 5.02 -4.06
C HIS A 3 -11.07 4.76 -3.57
N LEU A 4 -10.10 5.50 -4.11
CA LEU A 4 -8.66 5.22 -3.95
C LEU A 4 -7.90 6.47 -3.49
N LEU A 5 -6.96 6.30 -2.55
CA LEU A 5 -5.94 7.28 -2.20
C LEU A 5 -4.56 6.64 -2.41
N LEU A 6 -3.83 7.12 -3.41
CA LEU A 6 -2.56 6.55 -3.85
C LEU A 6 -1.44 7.57 -3.64
N LEU A 7 -0.61 7.35 -2.62
CA LEU A 7 0.47 8.25 -2.22
C LEU A 7 1.80 7.77 -2.81
N SER A 8 2.65 8.72 -3.25
CA SER A 8 3.97 8.38 -3.78
C SER A 8 4.87 7.76 -2.70
N ASN A 9 4.86 8.32 -1.49
CA ASN A 9 5.75 8.01 -0.39
C ASN A 9 5.04 8.12 0.97
N SER A 10 5.69 7.66 2.04
CA SER A 10 5.12 7.65 3.40
C SER A 10 5.63 8.77 4.31
N ARG A 11 6.69 9.49 3.93
CA ARG A 11 7.32 10.54 4.73
C ARG A 11 7.80 11.68 3.85
N SER A 12 7.59 12.91 4.30
CA SER A 12 8.22 14.11 3.72
C SER A 12 9.40 14.55 4.60
N PRO A 13 10.38 15.29 4.05
CA PRO A 13 11.49 15.82 4.84
C PRO A 13 11.00 16.58 6.08
N GLY A 14 11.55 16.24 7.25
CA GLY A 14 11.20 16.86 8.53
C GLY A 14 9.81 16.54 9.08
N ARG A 15 9.09 15.57 8.49
CA ARG A 15 7.75 15.16 8.94
C ARG A 15 7.72 13.72 9.41
N GLU A 16 6.78 13.45 10.32
CA GLU A 16 6.50 12.12 10.83
C GLU A 16 5.84 11.22 9.77
N TYR A 17 5.79 9.93 10.08
CA TYR A 17 5.16 8.92 9.22
C TYR A 17 3.70 9.26 8.89
N LEU A 18 3.39 9.33 7.58
CA LEU A 18 2.09 9.71 6.99
C LEU A 18 1.56 11.09 7.40
N GLU A 19 2.35 11.92 8.07
CA GLU A 19 1.90 13.22 8.55
C GLU A 19 1.50 14.15 7.39
N HIS A 20 2.26 14.14 6.29
CA HIS A 20 1.96 14.95 5.11
C HIS A 20 0.61 14.62 4.46
N ALA A 21 0.10 13.40 4.64
CA ALA A 21 -1.15 12.92 4.07
C ALA A 21 -2.32 12.95 5.06
N ARG A 22 -2.11 13.45 6.29
CA ARG A 22 -3.11 13.36 7.37
C ARG A 22 -4.46 13.99 7.00
N ASP A 23 -4.44 15.14 6.35
CA ASP A 23 -5.67 15.85 5.96
C ASP A 23 -6.38 15.15 4.80
N ASP A 24 -5.62 14.60 3.84
CA ASP A 24 -6.17 13.77 2.77
C ASP A 24 -6.80 12.50 3.33
N LEU A 25 -6.13 11.82 4.27
CA LEU A 25 -6.66 10.64 4.95
C LEU A 25 -7.96 10.94 5.69
N ARG A 26 -8.01 12.05 6.44
CA ARG A 26 -9.22 12.47 7.17
C ARG A 26 -10.39 12.75 6.22
N ARG A 27 -10.13 13.48 5.12
CA ARG A 27 -11.15 13.79 4.11
C ARG A 27 -11.62 12.53 3.38
N PHE A 28 -10.70 11.63 3.06
CA PHE A 28 -10.95 10.41 2.32
C PHE A 28 -11.76 9.39 3.13
N LEU A 29 -11.42 9.18 4.40
CA LEU A 29 -12.11 8.22 5.26
C LEU A 29 -13.37 8.81 5.93
N GLY A 30 -13.42 10.14 6.06
CA GLY A 30 -14.50 10.84 6.74
C GLY A 30 -14.37 10.76 8.27
N PRO A 31 -15.32 11.39 9.00
CA PRO A 31 -15.23 11.55 10.45
C PRO A 31 -15.65 10.32 11.25
N SER A 32 -16.38 9.38 10.63
CA SER A 32 -16.86 8.18 11.32
C SER A 32 -15.74 7.16 11.51
N PRO A 33 -15.64 6.51 12.69
CA PRO A 33 -14.72 5.40 12.89
C PRO A 33 -14.90 4.31 11.84
N ARG A 34 -13.79 3.73 11.41
CA ARG A 34 -13.73 2.67 10.41
C ARG A 34 -12.74 1.60 10.88
N ARG A 35 -13.03 0.34 10.54
CA ARG A 35 -12.09 -0.78 10.69
C ARG A 35 -11.30 -0.92 9.40
N LEU A 36 -9.99 -0.73 9.46
CA LEU A 36 -9.11 -0.73 8.30
C LEU A 36 -8.25 -1.99 8.30
N ALA A 37 -8.38 -2.81 7.26
CA ALA A 37 -7.51 -3.95 7.05
C ALA A 37 -6.15 -3.46 6.54
N PHE A 38 -5.09 -3.67 7.33
CA PHE A 38 -3.73 -3.32 6.95
C PHE A 38 -2.98 -4.51 6.36
N VAL A 39 -2.37 -4.32 5.19
CA VAL A 39 -1.54 -5.32 4.51
C VAL A 39 -0.06 -4.93 4.66
N PRO A 40 0.72 -5.65 5.50
CA PRO A 40 2.09 -5.28 5.87
C PRO A 40 3.17 -5.92 4.98
N TYR A 41 2.79 -6.80 4.04
CA TYR A 41 3.69 -7.75 3.39
C TYR A 41 4.84 -7.14 2.58
N ALA A 42 4.79 -5.85 2.29
CA ALA A 42 5.89 -5.13 1.66
C ALA A 42 7.13 -4.96 2.59
N ALA A 43 6.97 -5.07 3.91
CA ALA A 43 8.08 -4.92 4.85
C ALA A 43 9.07 -6.10 4.77
N VAL A 44 10.36 -5.76 4.75
CA VAL A 44 11.49 -6.70 4.62
C VAL A 44 12.48 -6.55 5.78
N THR A 45 12.83 -5.32 6.15
CA THR A 45 13.89 -5.02 7.14
C THR A 45 13.40 -4.85 8.57
N PHE A 46 12.09 -4.93 8.80
CA PHE A 46 11.43 -4.85 10.09
C PHE A 46 10.23 -5.79 10.08
N SER A 47 9.78 -6.20 11.26
CA SER A 47 8.70 -7.17 11.39
C SER A 47 7.34 -6.58 10.97
N TRP A 48 6.41 -7.45 10.61
CA TRP A 48 5.03 -7.02 10.32
C TRP A 48 4.31 -6.48 11.55
N ASN A 49 4.67 -6.96 12.75
CA ASN A 49 4.16 -6.41 14.03
C ASN A 49 4.60 -4.96 14.21
N GLU A 50 5.89 -4.66 14.07
CA GLU A 50 6.41 -3.28 14.13
C GLU A 50 5.76 -2.40 13.06
N TYR A 51 5.48 -2.96 11.87
CA TYR A 51 4.78 -2.22 10.84
C TYR A 51 3.33 -1.88 11.25
N ALA A 52 2.59 -2.88 11.73
CA ALA A 52 1.20 -2.71 12.13
C ALA A 52 1.08 -1.66 13.25
N GLU A 53 1.96 -1.70 14.26
CA GLU A 53 1.99 -0.69 15.32
C GLU A 53 2.24 0.72 14.80
N ARG A 54 3.19 0.89 13.86
CA ARG A 54 3.43 2.20 13.24
C ARG A 54 2.22 2.72 12.47
N VAL A 55 1.48 1.84 11.79
CA VAL A 55 0.27 2.23 11.04
C VAL A 55 -0.89 2.52 12.00
N ARG A 56 -1.07 1.72 13.05
CA ARG A 56 -2.04 2.00 14.13
C ARG A 56 -1.82 3.39 14.72
N ALA A 57 -0.58 3.72 15.09
CA ALA A 57 -0.23 5.01 15.65
C ALA A 57 -0.54 6.18 14.69
N ALA A 58 -0.37 6.00 13.38
CA ALA A 58 -0.66 7.04 12.38
C ALA A 58 -2.17 7.26 12.16
N PHE A 59 -2.99 6.21 12.27
CA PHE A 59 -4.44 6.27 12.05
C PHE A 59 -5.25 6.52 13.32
N ALA A 60 -4.72 6.23 14.50
CA ALA A 60 -5.41 6.43 15.78
C ALA A 60 -5.87 7.90 16.01
N PRO A 61 -5.07 8.94 15.70
CA PRO A 61 -5.53 10.34 15.80
C PRO A 61 -6.64 10.71 14.82
N LEU A 62 -6.93 9.86 13.82
CA LEU A 62 -8.04 10.02 12.88
C LEU A 62 -9.31 9.30 13.34
N GLY A 63 -9.25 8.56 14.46
CA GLY A 63 -10.39 7.82 15.02
C GLY A 63 -10.67 6.49 14.32
N HIS A 64 -9.74 5.96 13.53
CA HIS A 64 -9.89 4.67 12.85
C HIS A 64 -9.13 3.55 13.58
N VAL A 65 -9.66 2.34 13.48
CA VAL A 65 -9.05 1.12 14.02
C VAL A 65 -8.33 0.40 12.89
N VAL A 66 -7.09 -0.03 13.13
CA VAL A 66 -6.29 -0.77 12.14
C VAL A 66 -6.08 -2.20 12.61
N GLU A 67 -6.54 -3.15 11.81
CA GLU A 67 -6.39 -4.60 11.99
C GLU A 67 -5.45 -5.12 10.91
N SER A 68 -4.30 -5.68 11.31
CA SER A 68 -3.31 -6.16 10.34
C SER A 68 -3.64 -7.58 9.93
N VAL A 69 -3.65 -7.85 8.62
CA VAL A 69 -4.03 -9.17 8.07
C VAL A 69 -3.06 -10.29 8.44
N HIS A 70 -1.88 -9.98 8.99
CA HIS A 70 -0.89 -11.00 9.40
C HIS A 70 -1.07 -11.49 10.83
N GLU A 71 -1.90 -10.83 11.63
CA GLU A 71 -2.13 -11.16 13.04
C GLU A 71 -3.31 -12.11 13.24
N ASP A 72 -4.13 -12.30 12.20
CA ASP A 72 -5.33 -13.15 12.21
C ASP A 72 -5.51 -13.76 10.80
N GLU A 73 -6.62 -14.47 10.56
CA GLU A 73 -6.99 -15.01 9.25
C GLU A 73 -7.20 -13.87 8.23
N PRO A 74 -6.31 -13.71 7.23
CA PRO A 74 -6.31 -12.55 6.33
C PRO A 74 -7.65 -12.35 5.61
N THR A 75 -8.30 -13.45 5.24
CA THR A 75 -9.61 -13.44 4.58
C THR A 75 -10.69 -12.82 5.45
N ASP A 76 -10.65 -13.10 6.74
CA ASP A 76 -11.66 -12.67 7.70
C ASP A 76 -11.50 -11.20 8.05
N VAL A 77 -10.26 -10.74 8.20
CA VAL A 77 -9.94 -9.30 8.38
C VAL A 77 -10.44 -8.50 7.18
N LEU A 78 -10.13 -8.94 5.95
CA LEU A 78 -10.58 -8.25 4.73
C LEU A 78 -12.10 -8.25 4.53
N ARG A 79 -12.79 -9.32 4.97
CA ARG A 79 -14.24 -9.44 4.86
C ARG A 79 -14.98 -8.38 5.67
N HIS A 80 -14.51 -8.11 6.89
CA HIS A 80 -15.18 -7.22 7.84
C HIS A 80 -14.65 -5.78 7.84
N ALA A 81 -13.63 -5.49 7.04
CA ALA A 81 -13.06 -4.16 6.96
C ALA A 81 -13.95 -3.17 6.19
N ASP A 82 -13.91 -1.91 6.64
CA ASP A 82 -14.53 -0.73 6.07
C ASP A 82 -13.57 0.07 5.15
N GLY A 83 -12.34 -0.43 5.00
CA GLY A 83 -11.30 0.10 4.12
C GLY A 83 -10.05 -0.79 4.14
N ILE A 84 -9.23 -0.68 3.10
CA ILE A 84 -7.96 -1.39 2.96
C ILE A 84 -6.81 -0.39 2.97
N VAL A 85 -5.77 -0.70 3.75
CA VAL A 85 -4.53 0.07 3.83
C VAL A 85 -3.38 -0.82 3.37
N MET A 86 -2.72 -0.44 2.29
CA MET A 86 -1.65 -1.18 1.65
C MET A 86 -0.29 -0.55 1.94
N GLY A 87 0.54 -1.28 2.68
CA GLY A 87 1.87 -0.83 3.07
C GLY A 87 2.85 -0.61 1.92
N GLY A 88 3.87 0.20 2.20
CA GLY A 88 5.04 0.41 1.36
C GLY A 88 6.22 -0.45 1.84
N GLY A 89 7.21 -0.63 0.98
CA GLY A 89 8.33 -1.54 1.19
C GLY A 89 8.75 -2.10 -0.16
N ASN A 90 9.05 -3.39 -0.26
CA ASN A 90 9.36 -4.03 -1.53
C ASN A 90 8.10 -4.54 -2.25
N THR A 91 7.89 -4.08 -3.47
CA THR A 91 6.71 -4.37 -4.30
C THR A 91 6.65 -5.82 -4.77
N PHE A 92 7.78 -6.44 -5.10
CA PHE A 92 7.84 -7.85 -5.50
C PHE A 92 7.43 -8.77 -4.35
N ARG A 93 7.95 -8.50 -3.15
CA ARG A 93 7.58 -9.21 -1.92
C ARG A 93 6.10 -9.04 -1.58
N LEU A 94 5.59 -7.81 -1.69
CA LEU A 94 4.16 -7.53 -1.47
C LEU A 94 3.28 -8.37 -2.40
N LEU A 95 3.60 -8.38 -3.70
CA LEU A 95 2.84 -9.12 -4.70
C LEU A 95 2.90 -10.63 -4.46
N GLU A 96 4.10 -11.19 -4.26
CA GLU A 96 4.30 -12.63 -4.03
C GLU A 96 3.54 -13.13 -2.79
N GLN A 97 3.55 -12.37 -1.70
CA GLN A 97 2.81 -12.74 -0.48
C GLN A 97 1.29 -12.69 -0.70
N LEU A 98 0.78 -11.70 -1.42
CA LEU A 98 -0.64 -11.61 -1.75
C LEU A 98 -1.11 -12.71 -2.70
N GLU A 99 -0.25 -13.14 -3.64
CA GLU A 99 -0.53 -14.29 -4.52
C GLU A 99 -0.55 -15.59 -3.72
N ARG A 100 0.39 -15.77 -2.78
CA ARG A 100 0.43 -16.97 -1.92
C ARG A 100 -0.74 -17.08 -0.96
N ALA A 101 -1.21 -15.96 -0.44
CA ALA A 101 -2.39 -15.90 0.42
C ALA A 101 -3.72 -15.81 -0.38
N GLU A 102 -3.66 -15.86 -1.72
CA GLU A 102 -4.83 -15.78 -2.61
C GLU A 102 -5.72 -14.54 -2.37
N LEU A 103 -5.10 -13.41 -1.98
CA LEU A 103 -5.81 -12.20 -1.58
C LEU A 103 -6.07 -11.23 -2.74
N LEU A 104 -5.32 -11.31 -3.85
CA LEU A 104 -5.48 -10.39 -4.98
C LEU A 104 -6.91 -10.35 -5.55
N PRO A 105 -7.59 -11.48 -5.83
CA PRO A 105 -8.96 -11.43 -6.36
C PRO A 105 -9.95 -10.87 -5.34
N ARG A 106 -9.77 -11.20 -4.05
CA ARG A 106 -10.63 -10.77 -2.95
C ARG A 106 -10.55 -9.25 -2.75
N ILE A 107 -9.34 -8.71 -2.63
CA ILE A 107 -9.10 -7.27 -2.51
C ILE A 107 -9.70 -6.54 -3.71
N ARG A 108 -9.43 -7.03 -4.93
CA ARG A 108 -9.92 -6.42 -6.16
C ARG A 108 -11.45 -6.35 -6.22
N ALA A 109 -12.14 -7.43 -5.84
CA ALA A 109 -13.61 -7.47 -5.81
C ALA A 109 -14.16 -6.43 -4.82
N ARG A 110 -13.67 -6.44 -3.57
CA ARG A 110 -14.11 -5.53 -2.51
C ARG A 110 -13.91 -4.06 -2.87
N VAL A 111 -12.76 -3.70 -3.45
CA VAL A 111 -12.50 -2.31 -3.84
C VAL A 111 -13.38 -1.88 -5.02
N ARG A 112 -13.69 -2.78 -5.95
CA ARG A 112 -14.63 -2.50 -7.06
C ARG A 112 -16.07 -2.30 -6.58
N GLU A 113 -16.45 -2.94 -5.48
CA GLU A 113 -17.73 -2.71 -4.77
C GLU A 113 -17.77 -1.38 -4.01
N GLY A 114 -16.67 -0.62 -3.98
CA GLY A 114 -16.60 0.71 -3.38
C GLY A 114 -15.88 0.76 -2.03
N LEU A 115 -15.27 -0.35 -1.59
CA LEU A 115 -14.44 -0.33 -0.39
C LEU A 115 -13.24 0.62 -0.58
N PRO A 116 -13.02 1.60 0.31
CA PRO A 116 -11.89 2.51 0.22
C PRO A 116 -10.56 1.76 0.20
N TYR A 117 -9.64 2.19 -0.66
CA TYR A 117 -8.27 1.68 -0.72
C TYR A 117 -7.28 2.81 -0.54
N ILE A 118 -6.36 2.65 0.39
CA ILE A 118 -5.25 3.56 0.63
C ILE A 118 -3.97 2.79 0.37
N GLY A 119 -3.06 3.32 -0.44
CA GLY A 119 -1.75 2.70 -0.67
C GLY A 119 -0.66 3.74 -0.86
N TRP A 120 0.54 3.46 -0.36
CA TRP A 120 1.71 4.31 -0.58
C TRP A 120 2.90 3.52 -1.09
N SER A 121 3.73 4.13 -1.94
CA SER A 121 4.91 3.47 -2.52
C SER A 121 4.52 2.15 -3.22
N ALA A 122 5.02 1.00 -2.75
CA ALA A 122 4.61 -0.32 -3.22
C ALA A 122 3.09 -0.53 -3.23
N GLY A 123 2.36 0.00 -2.25
CA GLY A 123 0.89 -0.04 -2.24
C GLY A 123 0.27 0.75 -3.40
N ALA A 124 0.87 1.86 -3.81
CA ALA A 124 0.43 2.60 -4.99
C ALA A 124 0.73 1.82 -6.29
N ASN A 125 1.90 1.16 -6.38
CA ASN A 125 2.19 0.26 -7.51
C ASN A 125 1.16 -0.87 -7.61
N LEU A 126 0.77 -1.46 -6.48
CA LEU A 126 -0.12 -2.61 -6.47
C LEU A 126 -1.55 -2.27 -6.94
N ALA A 127 -1.99 -1.01 -6.81
CA ALA A 127 -3.26 -0.55 -7.36
C ALA A 127 -3.30 -0.51 -8.90
N CYS A 128 -2.14 -0.48 -9.56
CA CYS A 128 -2.02 -0.40 -11.02
C CYS A 128 -2.34 -1.76 -11.71
N PRO A 129 -2.37 -1.83 -13.06
CA PRO A 129 -2.53 -3.09 -13.76
C PRO A 129 -1.38 -4.07 -13.53
N THR A 130 -0.15 -3.57 -13.37
CA THR A 130 1.04 -4.38 -13.12
C THR A 130 2.02 -3.66 -12.21
N ILE A 131 3.03 -4.36 -11.67
CA ILE A 131 4.12 -3.73 -10.91
C ILE A 131 5.30 -3.26 -11.76
N ARG A 132 5.18 -3.26 -13.10
CA ARG A 132 6.27 -2.98 -14.06
C ARG A 132 6.91 -1.58 -13.99
N THR A 133 6.35 -0.67 -13.20
CA THR A 133 6.89 0.68 -12.95
C THR A 133 7.33 0.86 -11.50
N THR A 134 7.49 -0.23 -10.75
CA THR A 134 8.18 -0.17 -9.44
C THR A 134 9.65 0.14 -9.62
N ASN A 135 10.21 0.86 -8.66
CA ASN A 135 11.64 1.17 -8.56
C ASN A 135 12.42 0.12 -7.75
N ASP A 136 11.71 -0.86 -7.21
CA ASP A 136 12.25 -1.84 -6.28
C ASP A 136 13.11 -2.90 -6.97
N MET A 137 14.08 -3.42 -6.24
CA MET A 137 14.87 -4.57 -6.65
C MET A 137 14.01 -5.86 -6.59
N PRO A 138 14.08 -6.75 -7.60
CA PRO A 138 13.32 -8.02 -7.64
C PRO A 138 13.93 -9.08 -6.70
N ILE A 139 13.74 -8.91 -5.39
CA ILE A 139 14.33 -9.79 -4.37
C ILE A 139 13.61 -11.15 -4.22
N VAL A 140 12.41 -11.27 -4.77
CA VAL A 140 11.62 -12.52 -4.86
C VAL A 140 10.88 -12.55 -6.20
N GLU A 141 10.48 -13.74 -6.64
CA GLU A 141 9.77 -13.93 -7.91
C GLU A 141 8.26 -14.15 -7.67
N PRO A 142 7.39 -13.16 -7.94
CA PRO A 142 5.96 -13.38 -8.00
C PRO A 142 5.59 -14.22 -9.23
N ARG A 143 4.44 -14.92 -9.19
CA ARG A 143 3.96 -15.78 -10.29
C ARG A 143 3.74 -15.00 -11.57
N SER A 144 3.41 -13.71 -11.46
CA SER A 144 3.31 -12.77 -12.57
C SER A 144 3.56 -11.34 -12.08
N PHE A 145 3.65 -10.38 -12.99
CA PHE A 145 3.65 -8.96 -12.62
C PHE A 145 2.25 -8.34 -12.60
N ALA A 146 1.19 -9.12 -12.79
CA ALA A 146 -0.19 -8.62 -12.76
C ALA A 146 -0.58 -8.23 -11.34
N ALA A 147 -1.09 -7.02 -11.17
CA ALA A 147 -1.47 -6.49 -9.86
C ALA A 147 -3.01 -6.37 -9.75
N LEU A 148 -3.52 -5.41 -8.97
CA LEU A 148 -4.97 -5.31 -8.69
C LEU A 148 -5.77 -4.74 -9.87
N GLY A 149 -5.17 -3.89 -10.72
CA GLY A 149 -5.87 -3.27 -11.84
C GLY A 149 -7.07 -2.43 -11.39
N LEU A 150 -6.86 -1.59 -10.37
CA LEU A 150 -7.86 -0.67 -9.81
C LEU A 150 -7.86 0.67 -10.57
N VAL A 151 -6.72 1.03 -11.17
CA VAL A 151 -6.58 2.17 -12.08
C VAL A 151 -6.15 1.71 -13.48
N PRO A 152 -6.47 2.46 -14.55
CA PRO A 152 -6.14 2.07 -15.93
C PRO A 152 -4.73 2.49 -16.39
N PHE A 153 -3.93 3.09 -15.51
CA PHE A 153 -2.60 3.61 -15.79
C PHE A 153 -1.54 3.01 -14.86
N GLN A 154 -0.27 3.26 -15.15
CA GLN A 154 0.86 2.90 -14.28
C GLN A 154 1.29 4.09 -13.43
N ILE A 155 1.78 3.80 -12.22
CA ILE A 155 2.38 4.79 -11.33
C ILE A 155 3.85 4.41 -11.15
N ASN A 156 4.76 5.38 -11.36
CA ASN A 156 6.14 5.28 -10.89
C ASN A 156 6.27 6.13 -9.61
N PRO A 157 6.17 5.54 -8.41
CA PRO A 157 6.28 6.27 -7.16
C PRO A 157 7.74 6.69 -6.92
N HIS A 158 7.96 7.74 -6.12
CA HIS A 158 9.28 8.34 -5.88
C HIS A 158 9.97 8.85 -7.15
N TYR A 159 9.18 9.23 -8.16
CA TYR A 159 9.73 9.74 -9.41
C TYR A 159 10.69 10.91 -9.17
N THR A 160 11.88 10.79 -9.76
CA THR A 160 12.86 11.86 -9.88
C THR A 160 13.68 11.59 -11.14
N ASN A 161 13.90 12.63 -11.94
CA ASN A 161 14.80 12.57 -13.09
C ASN A 161 16.20 13.12 -12.75
N ALA A 162 16.49 13.33 -11.46
CA ALA A 162 17.82 13.73 -11.01
C ALA A 162 18.79 12.55 -11.12
N SER A 163 19.96 12.79 -11.71
CA SER A 163 21.06 11.82 -11.78
C SER A 163 22.14 12.17 -10.75
N LEU A 164 22.87 11.15 -10.30
CA LEU A 164 24.10 11.37 -9.54
C LEU A 164 25.20 11.88 -10.50
N PRO A 165 26.07 12.80 -10.08
CA PRO A 165 27.24 13.18 -10.87
C PRO A 165 28.05 11.95 -11.30
N ASP A 166 28.49 11.94 -12.55
CA ASP A 166 29.30 10.86 -13.16
C ASP A 166 28.66 9.45 -13.16
N HIS A 167 27.35 9.35 -12.94
CA HIS A 167 26.64 8.08 -13.07
C HIS A 167 26.30 7.77 -14.53
N GLY A 168 26.88 6.69 -15.07
CA GLY A 168 26.66 6.24 -16.45
C GLY A 168 25.48 5.27 -16.65
N GLY A 169 24.70 5.00 -15.60
CA GLY A 169 23.49 4.18 -15.68
C GLY A 169 22.28 4.95 -16.23
N GLU A 170 21.19 4.24 -16.48
CA GLU A 170 19.96 4.81 -17.02
C GLU A 170 19.30 5.80 -16.05
N THR A 171 18.74 6.87 -16.60
CA THR A 171 17.80 7.76 -15.88
C THR A 171 16.45 7.07 -15.67
N ARG A 172 15.61 7.62 -14.79
CA ARG A 172 14.30 7.04 -14.42
C ARG A 172 13.14 7.95 -14.77
#